data_AF-A0A5J5D786-F1
#
_entry.id   AF-A0A5J5D786-F1
#
_cell.length_a   1.000
_cell.length_b   1.000
_cell.length_c   1.000
_cell.angle_alpha   90.00
_cell.angle_beta   90.00
_cell.angle_gamma   90.00
#
_symmetry.space_group_name_H-M   'P 1'
#
loop_
_entity.id
_entity.type
_entity.pdbx_description
1 polymer ?
#
loop_
_entity_poly.entity_id
_entity_poly.type
_entity_poly.pdbx_seq_one_letter_code
_entity_poly.pdbx_strand_id
1 'polypeptide(L)'
;MFGIHESIQRSGSSMKEEPMVAGMNAVRTWMQGAGVLDSNTAAQSGVGLARAHFEKQPPSNLRKSNFFHFVLALYDRQGQPVEIERTTYIDFVEKEK
;
A
#
# COMPACT_ATOMS: atom_id res chain seq x y z
N MET A 1 17.71 -68.81 -28.08
CA MET A 1 18.92 -68.86 -27.24
C MET A 1 18.72 -67.92 -26.06
N PHE A 2 19.06 -68.39 -24.85
CA PHE A 2 18.76 -67.79 -23.54
C PHE A 2 19.86 -66.82 -23.03
N GLY A 3 19.48 -65.97 -22.05
CA GLY A 3 20.37 -65.21 -21.15
C GLY A 3 19.61 -64.13 -20.32
N ILE A 4 18.85 -64.40 -19.24
CA ILE A 4 19.16 -64.26 -17.77
C ILE A 4 20.13 -63.12 -17.38
N HIS A 5 20.00 -62.31 -16.30
CA HIS A 5 19.02 -62.04 -15.21
C HIS A 5 19.49 -60.76 -14.44
N GLU A 6 18.58 -60.12 -13.68
CA GLU A 6 18.78 -59.34 -12.43
C GLU A 6 18.93 -57.79 -12.41
N SER A 7 17.97 -57.09 -11.78
CA SER A 7 18.16 -56.41 -10.47
C SER A 7 16.94 -55.59 -9.98
N ILE A 8 16.53 -55.87 -8.72
CA ILE A 8 15.99 -54.98 -7.65
C ILE A 8 14.70 -54.16 -7.91
N GLN A 9 13.54 -54.46 -7.29
CA GLN A 9 13.06 -54.23 -5.91
C GLN A 9 12.56 -52.79 -5.56
N ARG A 10 11.22 -52.69 -5.39
CA ARG A 10 10.43 -51.95 -4.37
C ARG A 10 11.03 -50.70 -3.68
N SER A 11 10.35 -49.56 -3.81
CA SER A 11 9.96 -48.59 -2.74
C SER A 11 9.21 -47.44 -3.45
N GLY A 12 8.06 -46.90 -3.06
CA GLY A 12 7.67 -46.41 -1.74
C GLY A 12 7.57 -44.88 -1.78
N SER A 13 6.33 -44.35 -1.73
CA SER A 13 5.90 -43.02 -1.23
C SER A 13 6.68 -41.74 -1.63
N SER A 14 5.94 -40.76 -2.18
CA SER A 14 5.59 -39.51 -1.48
C SER A 14 5.12 -38.47 -2.51
N MET A 15 3.81 -38.24 -2.61
CA MET A 15 3.28 -37.04 -3.26
C MET A 15 3.61 -35.87 -2.33
N LYS A 16 4.64 -35.10 -2.66
CA LYS A 16 4.97 -33.87 -1.94
C LYS A 16 3.96 -32.81 -2.39
N GLU A 17 2.89 -32.66 -1.61
CA GLU A 17 1.96 -31.54 -1.72
C GLU A 17 2.75 -30.25 -1.40
N GLU A 18 2.97 -29.43 -2.41
CA GLU A 18 3.51 -28.08 -2.25
C GLU A 18 2.32 -27.11 -2.28
N PRO A 19 2.15 -26.21 -1.28
CA PRO A 19 1.02 -25.30 -1.27
C PRO A 19 1.13 -24.33 -2.45
N MET A 20 0.29 -24.56 -3.46
CA MET A 20 0.10 -23.68 -4.62
C MET A 20 -0.60 -22.37 -4.20
N VAL A 21 0.04 -21.56 -3.35
CA VAL A 21 -0.51 -20.26 -2.90
C VAL A 21 0.51 -19.12 -3.07
N ALA A 22 1.81 -19.41 -3.23
CA ALA A 22 2.83 -18.36 -3.38
C ALA A 22 2.92 -17.75 -4.80
N GLY A 23 2.52 -18.47 -5.85
CA GLY A 23 2.68 -18.03 -7.25
C GLY A 23 1.57 -17.13 -7.80
N MET A 24 0.42 -17.07 -7.14
CA MET A 24 -0.74 -16.29 -7.62
C MET A 24 -0.65 -14.79 -7.31
N ASN A 25 0.27 -14.36 -6.44
CA ASN A 25 0.38 -12.96 -6.06
C ASN A 25 1.11 -12.12 -7.12
N ALA A 26 2.14 -12.66 -7.77
CA ALA A 26 2.88 -11.94 -8.83
C ALA A 26 2.01 -11.68 -10.07
N VAL A 27 1.12 -12.62 -10.41
CA VAL A 27 0.17 -12.48 -11.53
C VAL A 27 -0.98 -11.52 -11.20
N ARG A 28 -1.26 -11.23 -9.92
CA ARG A 28 -2.27 -10.24 -9.54
C ARG A 28 -1.77 -8.80 -9.58
N THR A 29 -0.45 -8.59 -9.48
CA THR A 29 0.17 -7.25 -9.49
C THR A 29 -0.01 -6.51 -10.81
N TRP A 30 0.11 -7.18 -11.97
CA TRP A 30 -0.02 -6.49 -13.27
C TRP A 30 -1.47 -6.19 -13.68
N MET A 31 -2.45 -6.79 -13.01
CA MET A 31 -3.88 -6.58 -13.27
C MET A 31 -4.51 -5.48 -12.41
N GLN A 32 -3.74 -4.80 -11.55
CA GLN A 32 -4.20 -3.60 -10.82
C GLN A 32 -4.19 -2.38 -11.76
N GLY A 33 -5.00 -2.45 -12.81
CA GLY A 33 -5.37 -1.31 -13.63
C GLY A 33 -6.46 -0.50 -12.95
N ALA A 34 -6.05 0.46 -12.11
CA ALA A 34 -6.75 1.72 -11.85
C ALA A 34 -5.77 2.63 -11.10
N GLY A 35 -5.33 3.73 -11.73
CA GLY A 35 -4.18 4.55 -11.32
C GLY A 35 -4.26 5.31 -9.98
N VAL A 36 -5.06 4.86 -9.02
CA VAL A 36 -5.16 5.44 -7.68
C VAL A 36 -5.10 4.32 -6.64
N LEU A 37 -4.05 4.32 -5.81
CA LEU A 37 -3.85 3.38 -4.71
C LEU A 37 -4.39 3.97 -3.40
N ASP A 38 -4.88 3.12 -2.49
CA ASP A 38 -5.18 3.55 -1.13
C ASP A 38 -3.89 3.78 -0.31
N SER A 39 -4.01 4.58 0.76
CA SER A 39 -2.87 4.99 1.57
C SER A 39 -2.11 3.84 2.23
N ASN A 40 -2.79 2.77 2.63
CA ASN A 40 -2.14 1.64 3.31
C ASN A 40 -1.34 0.80 2.32
N THR A 41 -1.92 0.53 1.15
CA THR A 41 -1.23 -0.17 0.06
C THR A 41 -0.02 0.64 -0.43
N ALA A 42 -0.15 1.95 -0.63
CA ALA A 42 0.97 2.81 -1.03
C ALA A 42 2.10 2.85 0.02
N ALA A 43 1.74 2.88 1.31
CA ALA A 43 2.71 2.90 2.40
C ALA A 43 3.58 1.63 2.47
N GLN A 44 3.07 0.47 2.02
CA GLN A 44 3.85 -0.78 1.92
C GLN A 44 5.02 -0.65 0.93
N SER A 45 4.87 0.18 -0.10
CA SER A 45 5.93 0.50 -1.06
C SER A 45 6.79 1.69 -0.64
N GLY A 46 6.61 2.21 0.58
CA GLY A 46 7.35 3.35 1.10
C GLY A 46 6.86 4.71 0.59
N VAL A 47 5.75 4.76 -0.14
CA VAL A 47 5.14 6.01 -0.64
C VAL A 47 4.15 6.53 0.39
N GLY A 48 4.27 7.79 0.77
CA GLY A 48 3.35 8.43 1.69
C GLY A 48 3.82 9.79 2.16
N LEU A 49 2.90 10.56 2.74
CA LEU A 49 3.19 11.85 3.35
C LEU A 49 4.07 11.67 4.58
N ALA A 50 5.09 12.51 4.72
CA ALA A 50 5.98 12.50 5.88
C ALA A 50 6.03 13.84 6.61
N ARG A 51 5.81 14.96 5.90
CA ARG A 51 5.87 16.30 6.48
C ARG A 51 4.87 17.23 5.81
N ALA A 52 4.29 18.13 6.60
CA ALA A 52 3.53 19.28 6.11
C ALA A 52 4.20 20.58 6.56
N HIS A 53 4.10 21.63 5.77
CA HIS A 53 4.65 22.96 6.04
C HIS A 53 3.58 24.03 5.88
N PHE A 54 3.44 24.93 6.86
CA PHE A 54 2.57 26.09 6.76
C PHE A 54 3.20 27.16 5.87
N GLU A 55 2.80 27.19 4.60
CA GLU A 55 3.14 28.32 3.71
C GLU A 55 2.48 29.61 4.19
N LYS A 56 1.24 29.49 4.71
CA LYS A 56 0.54 30.56 5.39
C LYS A 56 0.10 30.10 6.76
N GLN A 57 0.65 30.75 7.78
CA GLN A 57 0.30 30.52 9.18
C GLN A 57 -1.15 30.93 9.46
N PRO A 58 -1.87 30.21 10.35
CA PRO A 58 -3.13 30.70 10.88
C PRO A 58 -2.92 31.99 11.69
N PRO A 59 -3.94 32.87 11.79
CA PRO A 59 -3.84 34.09 12.56
C PRO A 59 -3.64 33.79 14.06
N SER A 60 -2.69 34.47 14.70
CA SER A 60 -2.37 34.28 16.11
C SER A 60 -3.44 34.81 17.07
N ASN A 61 -4.34 35.66 16.58
CA ASN A 61 -5.50 36.16 17.30
C ASN A 61 -6.74 36.05 16.41
N LEU A 62 -7.78 35.38 16.90
CA LEU A 62 -8.99 35.13 16.14
C LEU A 62 -10.23 35.28 17.01
N ARG A 63 -11.23 35.98 16.48
CA ARG A 63 -12.56 36.07 17.08
C ARG A 63 -13.38 34.82 16.73
N LYS A 64 -14.05 34.22 17.71
CA LYS A 64 -14.86 32.99 17.53
C LYS A 64 -15.91 33.07 16.42
N SER A 65 -16.48 34.25 16.17
CA SER A 65 -17.50 34.45 15.13
C SER A 65 -16.93 34.53 13.70
N ASN A 66 -15.61 34.53 13.54
CA ASN A 66 -14.97 34.72 12.25
C ASN A 66 -14.40 33.41 11.74
N PHE A 67 -14.45 33.22 10.42
CA PHE A 67 -13.66 32.20 9.76
C PHE A 67 -12.18 32.59 9.71
N PHE A 68 -11.32 31.57 9.63
CA PHE A 68 -9.90 31.72 9.34
C PHE A 68 -9.50 30.67 8.30
N HIS A 69 -8.32 30.85 7.71
CA HIS A 69 -7.74 29.91 6.76
C HIS A 69 -6.22 29.85 6.94
N PHE A 70 -5.62 28.76 6.47
CA PHE A 70 -4.19 28.52 6.43
C PHE A 70 -3.85 27.80 5.12
N VAL A 71 -2.57 27.72 4.76
CA VAL A 71 -2.11 27.06 3.53
C VAL A 71 -1.02 26.07 3.89
N LEU A 72 -1.11 24.84 3.36
CA LEU A 72 -0.15 23.76 3.58
C LEU A 72 0.54 23.35 2.28
N ALA A 73 1.85 23.15 2.37
CA ALA A 73 2.63 22.34 1.42
C ALA A 73 2.90 20.96 2.02
N LEU A 74 2.74 19.90 1.24
CA LEU A 74 2.94 18.52 1.66
C LEU A 74 4.20 17.94 1.03
N TYR A 75 4.91 17.11 1.81
CA TYR A 75 6.13 16.44 1.37
C TYR A 75 6.10 14.95 1.71
N ASP A 76 6.68 14.16 0.81
CA ASP A 76 6.86 12.73 1.00
C ASP A 76 8.05 12.41 1.92
N ARG A 77 8.33 11.11 2.13
CA ARG A 77 9.46 10.62 2.94
C ARG A 77 10.83 10.99 2.41
N GLN A 78 10.95 11.31 1.13
CA GLN A 78 12.19 11.75 0.49
C GLN A 78 12.34 13.28 0.50
N GLY A 79 11.35 13.98 1.07
CA GLY A 79 11.31 15.44 1.11
C GLY A 79 10.86 16.07 -0.20
N GLN A 80 10.31 15.31 -1.14
CA GLN A 80 9.76 15.82 -2.39
C GLN A 80 8.39 16.44 -2.18
N PRO A 81 8.06 17.55 -2.86
CA PRO A 81 6.73 18.14 -2.78
C PRO A 81 5.70 17.18 -3.40
N VAL A 82 4.54 17.07 -2.75
CA VAL A 82 3.45 16.20 -3.19
C VAL A 82 2.35 17.05 -3.82
N GLU A 83 2.01 16.74 -5.07
CA GLU A 83 0.92 17.40 -5.80
C GLU A 83 -0.45 16.87 -5.32
N ILE A 84 -1.42 17.79 -5.22
CA ILE A 84 -2.78 17.48 -4.78
C ILE A 84 -3.71 17.65 -5.96
N GLU A 85 -4.27 16.55 -6.46
CA GLU A 85 -5.20 16.59 -7.61
C GLU A 85 -6.64 16.92 -7.20
N ARG A 86 -7.08 16.46 -6.02
CA ARG A 86 -8.48 16.59 -5.55
C ARG A 86 -8.56 16.72 -4.03
N THR A 87 -9.54 17.48 -3.56
CA THR A 87 -9.84 17.64 -2.13
C THR A 87 -11.34 17.57 -1.89
N THR A 88 -11.75 16.86 -0.83
CA THR A 88 -13.16 16.75 -0.44
C THR A 88 -13.26 16.84 1.08
N TYR A 89 -14.19 17.65 1.59
CA TYR A 89 -14.58 17.61 3.00
C TYR A 89 -15.44 16.36 3.23
N ILE A 90 -15.08 15.55 4.24
CA ILE A 90 -15.76 14.28 4.53
C ILE A 90 -16.77 14.46 5.65
N ASP A 91 -16.33 14.78 6.87
CA ASP A 91 -17.21 14.92 8.02
C ASP A 91 -16.51 15.69 9.17
N PHE A 92 -17.26 16.01 10.22
CA PHE A 92 -16.72 16.42 11.52
C PHE A 92 -16.31 15.21 12.36
N VAL A 93 -15.34 15.42 13.25
CA VAL A 93 -14.98 14.48 14.32
C VAL A 93 -15.95 14.70 15.47
N GLU A 94 -16.89 13.79 15.66
CA GLU A 94 -17.87 13.79 16.75
C GLU A 94 -18.23 12.35 17.18
N LYS A 95 -18.34 12.13 18.50
CA LYS A 95 -18.65 10.84 19.13
C LYS A 95 -17.57 9.77 18.86
N GLU A 96 -17.92 8.62 18.29
CA GLU A 96 -17.01 7.48 17.99
C GLU A 96 -16.24 7.64 16.65
N LYS A 97 -16.13 8.85 16.10
CA LYS A 97 -15.13 9.18 15.07
C LYS A 97 -14.54 10.56 15.23
#